data_AF-A0A517X2Z3-F1
#
_entry.id   AF-A0A517X2Z3-F1
#
_cell.length_a   1.000
_cell.length_b   1.000
_cell.length_c   1.000
_cell.angle_alpha   90.00
_cell.angle_beta   90.00
_cell.angle_gamma   90.00
#
_symmetry.space_group_name_H-M   'P 1'
#
loop_
_entity.id
_entity.type
_entity.pdbx_description
1 polymer ?
#
loop_
_entity_poly.entity_id
_entity_poly.type
_entity_poly.pdbx_seq_one_letter_code
_entity_poly.pdbx_strand_id
1 'polypeptide(L)' 'MFTKYLTANGWTETTKSVHYTKIHWQIIFDTSSWIEVGTKNNTRIFDMPVPKSNDYESVLSHIEQVCEADDQLHN' A
#
# COMPACT_ATOMS: atom_id res chain seq x y z
N MET A 1 -13.17 0.43 -6.74
CA MET A 1 -12.60 -0.36 -5.64
C MET A 1 -11.12 -0.08 -5.59
N PHE A 2 -10.56 0.13 -4.40
CA PHE A 2 -9.18 0.59 -4.25
C PHE A 2 -8.17 -0.40 -4.84
N THR A 3 -8.43 -1.70 -4.71
CA THR A 3 -7.63 -2.77 -5.32
C THR A 3 -7.45 -2.64 -6.85
N LYS A 4 -8.52 -2.27 -7.57
CA LYS A 4 -8.43 -1.99 -9.02
C LYS A 4 -7.62 -0.73 -9.33
N TYR A 5 -7.67 0.24 -8.43
CA TYR A 5 -6.88 1.47 -8.55
C TYR A 5 -5.39 1.19 -8.31
N LEU A 6 -5.06 0.34 -7.32
CA LEU A 6 -3.70 -0.13 -7.08
C LEU A 6 -3.13 -0.80 -8.33
N THR A 7 -3.85 -1.77 -8.92
CA THR A 7 -3.36 -2.49 -10.12
C THR A 7 -3.21 -1.58 -11.33
N ALA A 8 -4.09 -0.59 -11.51
CA ALA A 8 -3.94 0.43 -12.54
C ALA A 8 -2.70 1.33 -12.35
N ASN A 9 -2.17 1.42 -11.13
CA ASN A 9 -1.01 2.25 -10.76
C ASN A 9 0.28 1.42 -10.52
N GLY A 10 0.36 0.24 -11.13
CA GLY A 10 1.57 -0.59 -11.15
C GLY A 10 1.80 -1.45 -9.91
N TRP A 11 0.81 -1.58 -9.03
CA TRP A 11 0.85 -2.57 -7.96
C TRP A 11 0.43 -3.94 -8.49
N THR A 12 1.14 -4.98 -8.07
CA THR A 12 0.87 -6.36 -8.47
C THR A 12 0.14 -7.10 -7.37
N GLU A 13 -1.02 -7.67 -7.68
CA GLU A 13 -1.71 -8.59 -6.78
C GLU A 13 -0.93 -9.92 -6.73
N THR A 14 -0.69 -10.42 -5.52
CA THR A 14 0.07 -11.67 -5.32
C THR A 14 -0.85 -12.88 -5.09
N THR A 15 -0.56 -13.73 -4.09
CA THR A 15 -1.14 -15.07 -3.91
C THR A 15 -2.48 -15.12 -3.16
N LYS A 16 -2.89 -14.01 -2.53
CA LYS A 16 -4.22 -13.84 -1.95
C LYS A 16 -4.66 -12.43 -2.32
N SER A 17 -5.92 -12.23 -2.72
CA SER A 17 -6.52 -10.94 -3.12
C SER A 17 -6.59 -9.86 -2.04
N VAL A 18 -5.69 -9.96 -1.07
CA VAL A 18 -5.46 -9.09 0.07
C VAL A 18 -4.02 -8.60 0.12
N HIS A 19 -3.12 -9.00 -0.79
CA HIS A 19 -1.72 -8.58 -0.77
C HIS A 19 -1.27 -8.03 -2.13
N TYR A 20 -0.84 -6.77 -2.11
CA TYR A 20 -0.36 -6.01 -3.26
C TYR A 20 1.08 -5.58 -3.04
N THR A 21 1.92 -5.71 -4.06
CA THR A 21 3.33 -5.30 -4.00
C THR A 21 3.69 -4.35 -5.13
N LYS A 22 4.65 -3.45 -4.87
CA LYS A 22 5.26 -2.59 -5.87
C LYS A 22 6.73 -2.41 -5.51
N ILE A 23 7.63 -2.89 -6.36
CA ILE A 23 9.08 -2.93 -6.08
C ILE A 23 9.35 -3.72 -4.78
N HIS A 24 9.69 -3.05 -3.68
CA HIS A 24 9.90 -3.62 -2.35
C HIS A 24 8.89 -3.10 -1.32
N TRP A 25 7.81 -2.47 -1.77
CA TRP A 25 6.68 -2.03 -0.96
C TRP A 25 5.56 -3.07 -0.99
N GLN A 26 4.78 -3.10 0.09
CA GLN A 26 3.67 -4.01 0.28
C GLN A 26 2.46 -3.31 0.90
N ILE A 27 1.27 -3.71 0.47
CA ILE A 27 -0.01 -3.36 1.07
C ILE A 27 -0.75 -4.67 1.37
N ILE A 28 -1.15 -4.86 2.63
CA ILE A 28 -1.89 -6.03 3.09
C ILE A 28 -3.26 -5.62 3.62
N PHE A 29 -4.33 -6.24 3.16
CA PHE A 29 -5.69 -6.03 3.64
C PHE A 29 -5.97 -6.98 4.81
N ASP A 30 -5.97 -6.46 6.04
CA ASP A 30 -6.12 -7.24 7.28
C ASP A 30 -7.58 -7.70 7.53
N THR A 31 -8.53 -6.76 7.60
CA THR A 31 -9.94 -7.04 8.01
C THR A 31 -11.00 -6.51 7.04
N SER A 32 -10.72 -6.49 5.74
CA SER A 32 -11.57 -5.88 4.68
C SER A 32 -11.84 -4.37 4.81
N SER A 33 -11.50 -3.77 5.96
CA SER A 33 -11.73 -2.36 6.28
C SER A 33 -10.44 -1.59 6.55
N TRP A 34 -9.32 -2.29 6.69
CA TRP A 34 -7.99 -1.73 6.96
C TRP A 34 -6.96 -2.28 5.99
N ILE A 35 -5.96 -1.45 5.71
CA ILE A 35 -4.74 -1.83 5.00
C ILE A 35 -3.53 -1.55 5.88
N GLU A 36 -2.58 -2.46 5.87
CA GLU A 36 -1.24 -2.32 6.44
C GLU A 36 -0.28 -1.97 5.30
N VAL A 37 0.57 -0.97 5.51
CA VAL A 37 1.56 -0.51 4.53
C VAL A 37 2.95 -0.83 5.05
N GLY A 38 3.81 -1.39 4.20
CA GLY A 38 5.18 -1.72 4.57
C GLY A 38 6.16 -1.65 3.41
N THR A 39 7.43 -1.71 3.76
CA THR A 39 8.59 -1.87 2.87
C THR A 39 9.27 -3.21 3.16
N LYS A 40 10.42 -3.44 2.52
CA LYS A 40 11.31 -4.57 2.81
C LYS A 40 11.99 -4.45 4.19
N ASN A 41 12.28 -3.23 4.64
CA ASN A 41 13.01 -3.00 5.89
C ASN A 41 12.05 -2.88 7.08
N ASN A 42 10.87 -2.30 6.84
CA ASN A 42 9.82 -2.16 7.84
C ASN A 42 8.52 -2.77 7.30
N THR A 43 8.19 -3.98 7.76
CA THR A 43 7.04 -4.73 7.24
C THR A 43 5.69 -4.11 7.58
N ARG A 44 5.63 -3.13 8.49
CA ARG A 44 4.41 -2.40 8.87
C ARG A 44 4.77 -1.00 9.35
N ILE A 45 4.84 -0.06 8.42
CA ILE A 45 5.13 1.35 8.70
C ILE A 45 3.91 2.01 9.37
N PHE A 46 2.72 1.78 8.81
CA PHE A 46 1.47 2.31 9.34
C PHE A 46 0.26 1.52 8.84
N ASP A 47 -0.87 1.74 9.50
CA ASP A 47 -2.17 1.19 9.11
C ASP A 47 -3.13 2.32 8.77
N MET A 48 -4.02 2.06 7.82
CA MET A 48 -5.07 3.02 7.47
C MET A 48 -6.35 2.32 7.01
N PRO A 49 -7.53 2.96 7.11
CA PRO A 49 -8.75 2.39 6.59
C PRO A 49 -8.67 2.24 5.06
N VAL A 50 -9.35 1.24 4.50
CA VAL A 50 -9.53 1.12 3.05
C VAL A 50 -10.22 2.39 2.56
N PRO A 51 -9.62 3.14 1.63
CA PRO A 51 -10.16 4.43 1.22
C PRO A 51 -11.48 4.30 0.48
N LYS A 52 -12.24 5.40 0.46
CA LYS A 52 -13.41 5.56 -0.40
C LYS A 52 -12.99 6.11 -1.76
N SER A 53 -13.82 5.88 -2.78
CA SER A 53 -13.44 6.11 -4.20
C SER A 53 -13.06 7.55 -4.54
N ASN A 54 -13.52 8.52 -3.77
CA ASN A 54 -13.20 9.93 -3.91
C ASN A 54 -11.76 10.27 -3.49
N ASP A 55 -11.06 9.41 -2.74
CA ASP A 55 -9.78 9.73 -2.12
C ASP A 55 -8.61 8.85 -2.60
N TYR A 56 -8.84 7.97 -3.60
CA TYR A 56 -7.86 6.97 -4.02
C TYR A 56 -6.51 7.56 -4.46
N GLU A 57 -6.53 8.66 -5.21
CA GLU A 57 -5.31 9.30 -5.72
C GLU A 57 -4.46 9.87 -4.57
N SER A 58 -5.07 10.68 -3.71
CA SER A 58 -4.37 11.28 -2.57
C SER A 58 -3.84 10.21 -1.60
N VAL A 59 -4.62 9.16 -1.36
CA VAL A 59 -4.22 8.06 -0.48
C VAL A 59 -3.06 7.27 -1.08
N LEU A 60 -3.12 6.95 -2.37
CA LEU A 60 -2.02 6.26 -3.02
C LEU A 60 -0.74 7.10 -3.00
N SER A 61 -0.83 8.40 -3.31
CA SER A 61 0.32 9.30 -3.25
C SER A 61 0.93 9.36 -1.85
N HIS A 62 0.09 9.41 -0.80
CA HIS A 62 0.57 9.39 0.57
C HIS A 62 1.27 8.07 0.94
N ILE A 63 0.72 6.93 0.54
CA ILE A 63 1.34 5.61 0.74
C ILE A 63 2.74 5.58 0.12
N GLU A 64 2.87 6.02 -1.13
CA GLU A 64 4.14 6.01 -1.84
C GLU A 64 5.17 6.95 -1.20
N GLN A 65 4.75 8.16 -0.78
CA GLN A 65 5.61 9.10 -0.06
C GLN A 65 6.14 8.53 1.26
N VAL A 66 5.31 7.82 2.02
CA VAL A 66 5.73 7.21 3.29
C VAL A 66 6.70 6.05 3.06
N CYS A 67 6.45 5.22 2.04
CA CYS A 67 7.37 4.15 1.67
C CYS A 67 8.73 4.70 1.20
N GLU A 68 8.74 5.76 0.37
CA GLU A 68 9.97 6.42 -0.06
C GLU A 68 10.76 7.00 1.13
N ALA A 69 10.07 7.60 2.09
CA ALA A 69 10.70 8.11 3.31
C ALA A 69 11.34 6.99 4.14
N ASP A 70 10.66 5.86 4.31
CA ASP A 70 11.22 4.70 5.01
C ASP A 70 12.42 4.10 4.27
N ASP A 71 12.39 4.04 2.94
CA ASP A 71 13.54 3.61 2.14
C ASP A 71 14.75 4.52 2.32
N GLN A 72 14.54 5.84 2.39
CA GLN A 72 15.62 6.81 2.61
C GLN A 72 16.25 6.70 4.01
N LEU A 73 15.49 6.28 5.02
CA LEU A 73 16.02 6.07 6.38
C LEU A 73 16.90 4.83 6.50
N HIS A 74 16.74 3.87 5.59
CA HIS A 74 17.42 2.57 5.62
C HIS A 74 18.41 2.36 4.46
N ASN A 75 18.72 3.43 3.70
CA ASN A 75 19.71 3.46 2.61
C ASN A 75 21.12 3.83 3.10
#